data_AF-A0AAU5F043-F1
#
_entry.id   AF-A0AAU5F043-F1
#
_cell.length_a   1.000
_cell.length_b   1.000
_cell.length_c   1.000
_cell.angle_alpha   90.00
_cell.angle_beta   90.00
_cell.angle_gamma   90.00
#
_symmetry.space_group_name_H-M   'P 1'
#
loop_
_entity.id
_entity.type
_entity.pdbx_description
1 polymer ?
#
loop_
_entity_poly.entity_id
_entity_poly.type
_entity_poly.pdbx_seq_one_letter_code
_entity_poly.pdbx_strand_id
1 'polypeptide(L)' 'MAESTTQQTLVGWDKPDLDLSKADWRSSSQGTGDVQIAFVEGFIAMRNGGRPGSPSLIFSPGEWRAFVLNARDGEFDLT' A
#
# COMPACT_ATOMS: atom_id res chain seq x y z
N MET A 1 -16.57 -0.78 25.28
CA MET A 1 -16.08 0.57 24.95
C MET A 1 -15.05 0.37 23.86
N ALA A 2 -15.39 0.69 22.62
CA ALA A 2 -14.55 0.46 21.45
C ALA A 2 -14.66 1.71 20.58
N GLU A 3 -13.67 2.59 20.70
CA GLU A 3 -13.52 3.73 19.82
C GLU A 3 -12.43 3.40 18.80
N SER A 4 -12.92 2.81 17.70
CA SER A 4 -12.20 2.52 16.47
C SER A 4 -11.66 3.84 15.87
N THR A 5 -10.49 4.25 16.32
CA THR A 5 -9.66 5.24 15.62
C THR A 5 -8.79 4.40 14.69
N THR A 6 -9.03 4.34 13.38
CA THR A 6 -8.57 5.37 12.44
C THR A 6 -9.29 5.19 11.09
N GLN A 7 -10.53 5.68 10.97
CA GLN A 7 -11.05 6.16 9.69
C GLN A 7 -10.60 7.63 9.54
N GLN A 8 -9.29 7.85 9.38
CA GLN A 8 -8.82 9.12 8.87
C GLN A 8 -8.66 8.95 7.37
N THR A 9 -9.75 9.27 6.67
CA THR A 9 -9.79 9.51 5.22
C THR A 9 -8.68 10.49 4.89
N LEU A 10 -7.53 9.98 4.45
CA LEU A 10 -6.40 10.80 4.02
C LEU A 10 -6.83 11.57 2.77
N VAL A 11 -7.04 12.86 3.01
CA VAL A 11 -7.29 13.99 2.12
C VAL A 11 -7.01 13.69 0.64
N GLY A 12 -8.11 13.62 -0.13
CA GLY A 12 -8.11 13.66 -1.59
C GLY A 12 -7.78 12.31 -2.21
N TRP A 13 -8.80 11.62 -2.70
CA TRP A 13 -8.93 11.18 -4.10
C TRP A 13 -10.06 10.16 -4.19
N ASP A 14 -10.88 10.32 -5.22
CA ASP A 14 -11.68 9.25 -5.80
C ASP A 14 -10.68 8.18 -6.30
N LYS A 15 -10.13 7.39 -5.38
CA LYS A 15 -9.29 6.25 -5.75
C LYS A 15 -10.24 5.19 -6.31
N PRO A 16 -10.00 4.70 -7.53
CA PRO A 16 -10.91 3.75 -8.15
C PRO A 16 -11.02 2.48 -7.30
N ASP A 17 -12.21 1.90 -7.29
CA ASP A 17 -12.43 0.55 -6.78
C ASP A 17 -11.71 -0.42 -7.74
N LEU A 18 -10.50 -0.84 -7.36
CA LEU A 18 -9.66 -1.73 -8.17
C LEU A 18 -9.94 -3.18 -7.80
N ASP A 19 -10.17 -4.02 -8.81
CA ASP A 19 -10.25 -5.47 -8.59
C ASP A 19 -8.86 -6.07 -8.35
N LEU A 20 -8.53 -6.27 -7.08
CA LEU A 20 -7.25 -6.88 -6.68
C LEU A 20 -7.28 -8.41 -6.69
N SER A 21 -8.44 -9.02 -7.01
CA SER A 21 -8.64 -10.48 -6.94
C SER A 21 -7.71 -11.26 -7.86
N LYS A 22 -7.30 -10.65 -8.98
CA LYS A 22 -6.39 -11.23 -9.97
C LYS A 22 -5.02 -10.52 -10.05
N ALA A 23 -4.71 -9.68 -9.07
CA ALA A 23 -3.47 -8.92 -9.06
C ALA A 23 -2.25 -9.86 -8.95
N ASP A 24 -1.24 -9.61 -9.79
CA ASP A 24 0.04 -10.32 -9.74
C ASP A 24 0.93 -9.72 -8.64
N TRP A 25 0.89 -10.35 -7.46
CA TRP A 25 1.59 -9.86 -6.27
C TRP A 25 3.05 -10.27 -6.26
N ARG A 26 3.92 -9.26 -6.15
CA ARG A 26 5.37 -9.40 -6.10
C ARG A 26 5.87 -9.08 -4.70
N SER A 27 6.57 -10.02 -4.08
CA SER A 27 7.16 -9.85 -2.76
C SER A 27 8.46 -9.03 -2.83
N SER A 28 8.70 -8.17 -1.83
CA SER A 28 9.98 -7.46 -1.68
C SER A 28 11.15 -8.38 -1.31
N SER A 29 10.83 -9.52 -0.69
CA SER A 29 11.78 -10.51 -0.16
C SER A 29 11.17 -11.92 -0.17
N GLN A 30 11.97 -12.92 0.23
CA GLN A 30 11.58 -14.34 0.28
C GLN A 30 11.04 -14.78 1.65
N GLY A 31 10.78 -13.85 2.57
CA GLY A 31 10.34 -14.07 3.95
C GLY A 31 8.83 -13.98 4.15
N THR A 32 8.37 -14.45 5.31
CA THR A 32 6.96 -14.29 5.75
C THR A 32 6.76 -12.91 6.35
N GLY A 33 5.72 -12.17 5.94
CA GLY A 33 5.44 -10.82 6.43
C GLY A 33 6.01 -9.69 5.57
N ASP A 34 6.66 -10.04 4.46
CA ASP A 34 7.21 -9.07 3.50
C ASP A 34 6.13 -8.20 2.87
N VAL A 35 6.53 -7.01 2.45
CA VAL A 35 5.68 -6.14 1.65
C VAL A 35 5.50 -6.76 0.27
N GLN A 36 4.25 -6.80 -0.19
CA GLN A 36 3.91 -7.20 -1.55
C GLN A 36 3.37 -6.01 -2.32
N ILE A 37 3.76 -5.90 -3.58
CA ILE A 37 3.22 -4.91 -4.52
C ILE A 37 2.61 -5.57 -5.75
N ALA A 38 1.59 -4.94 -6.34
CA ALA A 38 1.04 -5.35 -7.62
C ALA A 38 0.73 -4.12 -8.49
N PHE A 39 0.86 -4.27 -9.80
CA PHE A 39 0.46 -3.25 -10.76
C PHE A 39 -0.92 -3.63 -11.31
N VAL A 40 -1.92 -2.79 -11.06
CA VAL A 40 -3.32 -3.07 -11.39
C VAL A 40 -3.95 -1.83 -12.01
N GLU A 41 -4.43 -1.93 -13.25
CA GLU A 41 -5.14 -0.86 -13.97
C GLU A 41 -4.41 0.51 -13.95
N GLY A 42 -3.07 0.49 -13.98
CA GLY A 42 -2.24 1.70 -13.96
C GLY A 42 -1.92 2.25 -12.57
N PHE A 43 -2.40 1.59 -11.51
CA PHE A 43 -2.08 1.89 -10.12
C PHE A 43 -1.11 0.88 -9.54
N ILE A 44 -0.52 1.25 -8.41
CA ILE A 44 0.35 0.40 -7.60
C ILE A 44 -0.39 0.08 -6.31
N ALA A 45 -0.69 -1.19 -6.08
CA ALA A 45 -1.24 -1.67 -4.83
C ALA A 45 -0.10 -2.20 -3.94
N MET A 46 -0.14 -1.90 -2.64
CA MET A 46 0.81 -2.38 -1.65
C MET A 46 0.08 -3.01 -0.46
N ARG A 47 0.53 -4.16 0.00
CA ARG A 47 -0.05 -4.85 1.17
C ARG A 47 1.01 -5.58 2.00
N ASN A 48 0.61 -5.98 3.21
CA ASN A 48 1.37 -6.91 4.03
C ASN A 48 1.18 -8.35 3.54
N GLY A 49 2.23 -9.00 3.05
CA GLY A 49 2.18 -10.38 2.55
C GLY A 49 1.86 -11.43 3.63
N GLY A 50 2.13 -11.13 4.90
CA GLY A 50 1.73 -11.94 6.04
C GLY A 50 0.26 -11.78 6.45
N ARG A 51 -0.44 -10.76 5.92
CA ARG A 51 -1.88 -10.51 6.14
C ARG A 51 -2.58 -10.06 4.85
N PRO A 52 -2.69 -10.93 3.83
CA PRO A 52 -3.18 -10.56 2.50
C PRO A 52 -4.66 -10.14 2.46
N GLY A 53 -5.46 -10.48 3.49
CA GLY A 53 -6.84 -10.03 3.64
C GLY A 53 -7.00 -8.67 4.33
N SER A 54 -5.90 -8.05 4.78
CA SER A 54 -5.95 -6.67 5.26
C SER A 54 -6.06 -5.70 4.08
N PRO A 55 -6.64 -4.50 4.28
CA PRO A 55 -6.74 -3.49 3.23
C PRO A 55 -5.39 -3.20 2.56
N SER A 56 -5.41 -3.04 1.24
CA SER A 56 -4.24 -2.64 0.46
C SER A 56 -4.18 -1.13 0.32
N LEU A 57 -2.98 -0.57 0.34
CA LEU A 57 -2.74 0.83 0.02
C LEU A 57 -2.63 0.97 -1.50
N ILE A 58 -3.38 1.90 -2.07
CA ILE A 58 -3.40 2.16 -3.52
C ILE A 58 -2.70 3.49 -3.81
N PHE A 59 -1.77 3.46 -4.76
CA PHE A 59 -1.01 4.61 -5.21
C PHE A 59 -1.21 4.83 -6.71
N SER A 60 -1.44 6.06 -7.12
CA SER A 60 -1.15 6.51 -8.48
C SER A 60 0.36 6.42 -8.76
N PRO A 61 0.79 6.46 -10.04
CA PRO A 61 2.21 6.51 -10.37
C PRO A 61 2.97 7.69 -9.72
N GLY A 62 2.30 8.84 -9.59
CA GLY A 62 2.88 10.04 -8.96
C GLY A 62 3.07 9.89 -7.45
N GLU A 63 2.04 9.40 -6.75
CA GLU A 63 2.14 9.12 -5.30
C GLU A 63 3.19 8.05 -5.01
N TRP A 64 3.22 6.98 -5.81
CA TRP A 64 4.20 5.90 -5.63
C TRP A 64 5.63 6.44 -5.75
N ARG A 65 5.87 7.30 -6.75
CA ARG A 65 7.19 7.96 -6.90
C ARG A 65 7.54 8.81 -5.68
N ALA A 66 6.59 9.62 -5.19
CA ALA A 66 6.81 10.44 -4.00
C ALA A 66 7.09 9.59 -2.76
N PHE A 67 6.27 8.55 -2.53
CA PHE A 67 6.44 7.59 -1.44
C PHE A 67 7.83 6.95 -1.45
N VAL A 68 8.28 6.44 -2.59
CA VAL A 68 9.60 5.80 -2.71
C VAL A 68 10.74 6.80 -2.46
N LEU A 69 10.61 8.04 -2.94
CA LEU A 69 11.63 9.08 -2.71
C LEU A 69 11.74 9.42 -1.23
N ASN A 70 10.61 9.67 -0.55
CA ASN A 70 10.59 9.97 0.87
C ASN A 70 11.07 8.79 1.73
N ALA A 71 10.67 7.56 1.38
CA ALA A 71 11.14 6.36 2.06
C ALA A 71 12.66 6.19 1.96
N ARG A 72 13.25 6.54 0.81
CA ARG A 72 14.71 6.53 0.63
C ARG A 72 15.42 7.63 1.40
N ASP A 73 14.77 8.77 1.61
CA ASP A 73 15.27 9.86 2.43
C ASP A 73 15.24 9.54 3.94
N GLY A 74 14.63 8.40 4.32
CA GLY A 74 14.49 7.98 5.71
C GLY A 74 13.33 8.64 6.43
N GLU A 75 12.39 9.28 5.70
CA GLU A 75 11.23 9.95 6.31
C GLU A 75 10.36 9.02 7.18
N PHE A 76 10.40 7.72 6.90
CA PHE A 76 9.62 6.70 7.63
C PHE A 76 10.48 5.84 8.58
N ASP A 77 11.74 6.18 8.82
CA ASP A 77 12.56 5.46 9.80
C ASP A 77 12.05 5.75 11.21
N LEU A 78 11.92 4.71 12.03
CA LEU A 78 11.44 4.83 13.41
C LEU A 78 12.61 5.28 14.28
N THR A 79 12.79 6.60 14.42
CA THR A 79 13.75 7.20 15.36
C THR A 79 13.46 6.84 16.81
#